data_AF-A0A2S4L4V1-F1
#
_entry.id   AF-A0A2S4L4V1-F1
#
_cell.length_a   1.000
_cell.length_b   1.000
_cell.length_c   1.000
_cell.angle_alpha   90.00
_cell.angle_beta   90.00
_cell.angle_gamma   90.00
#
_symmetry.space_group_name_H-M   'P 1'
#
loop_
_entity.id
_entity.type
_entity.pdbx_description
1 polymer ?
#
loop_
_entity_poly.entity_id
_entity_poly.type
_entity_poly.pdbx_seq_one_letter_code
_entity_poly.pdbx_strand_id
1 'polypeptide(L)'
;MQHDTASAMPRPRLHGFPLPGAASGHLDPNARHHSSHPPMASPATDDLGCAWFIDSDISTPCSRWEQYRKSRTSWGINALGSFLVELEASDGTVGFATGFGGPPACWLVHRHFERFLVGADPRNTNLLFEQVYRASMFFGRKGLPIAIICVIDRALWDLLGKLRNEPVYRLIGGATRERLDLYCTGPQPTAARDMGFWGAKVPLPSCPQEGHQGLRKNVGFLRKHREAVGPDFPIMVDCYMSLSVSYTIELVKACEGLDINWWEECLSPDDPDGFAQMKRAHPTVKFTTGEHEYSRYGFRKLIEGRNLDMMQPDVMWLGGLTELLKVAAMAAAYDMPLVPHASGPYSYHFVMSQPNTPFREHLLNPSPAHALAPPSRPVEADEETEAVNGEATPVNGSVVDVVAAKIEQLTASS
;
A
#
# COMPACT_ATOMS: atom_id res chain seq x y z
N MET A 1 -23.82 -68.33 -0.42
CA MET A 1 -23.67 -68.33 1.04
C MET A 1 -22.41 -67.51 1.34
N GLN A 2 -22.54 -66.20 1.64
CA GLN A 2 -22.67 -65.61 2.99
C GLN A 2 -21.47 -66.00 3.88
N HIS A 3 -20.67 -65.11 4.50
CA HIS A 3 -20.97 -63.81 5.11
C HIS A 3 -19.71 -62.90 5.26
N ASP A 4 -19.98 -61.60 5.33
CA ASP A 4 -19.15 -60.48 5.80
C ASP A 4 -18.57 -60.64 7.21
N THR A 5 -17.50 -59.88 7.52
CA THR A 5 -17.43 -59.00 8.71
C THR A 5 -16.19 -58.10 8.67
N ALA A 6 -16.42 -56.80 8.49
CA ALA A 6 -15.44 -55.73 8.73
C ALA A 6 -15.56 -55.23 10.17
N SER A 7 -14.44 -55.06 10.87
CA SER A 7 -14.38 -54.55 12.25
C SER A 7 -14.22 -53.03 12.28
N ALA A 8 -15.12 -52.36 12.99
CA ALA A 8 -15.14 -50.90 13.19
C ALA A 8 -14.57 -50.52 14.56
N MET A 9 -13.67 -49.53 14.61
CA MET A 9 -13.19 -48.89 15.83
C MET A 9 -14.17 -47.81 16.35
N PRO A 10 -14.25 -47.58 17.68
CA PRO A 10 -15.27 -46.73 18.29
C PRO A 10 -14.93 -45.23 18.26
N ARG A 11 -15.96 -44.38 18.05
CA ARG A 11 -15.90 -42.92 18.16
C ARG A 11 -16.14 -42.45 19.61
N PRO A 12 -15.50 -41.37 20.09
CA PRO A 12 -15.77 -40.83 21.44
C PRO A 12 -17.09 -40.05 21.50
N ARG A 13 -17.74 -40.12 22.67
CA ARG A 13 -18.99 -39.43 23.03
C ARG A 13 -18.75 -37.94 23.29
N LEU A 14 -19.59 -37.08 22.71
CA LEU A 14 -19.71 -35.68 23.09
C LEU A 14 -20.69 -35.55 24.27
N HIS A 15 -20.22 -34.99 25.38
CA HIS A 15 -21.05 -34.60 26.52
C HIS A 15 -21.82 -33.32 26.21
N GLY A 16 -23.13 -33.32 26.50
CA GLY A 16 -24.03 -32.19 26.30
C GLY A 16 -23.93 -31.13 27.39
N PHE A 17 -24.17 -29.88 26.99
CA PHE A 17 -24.53 -28.77 27.87
C PHE A 17 -25.98 -28.33 27.59
N PRO A 18 -26.72 -27.80 28.58
CA PRO A 18 -28.17 -27.70 28.56
C PRO A 18 -28.69 -26.46 27.80
N LEU A 19 -29.83 -26.63 27.12
CA LEU A 19 -30.63 -25.54 26.54
C LEU A 19 -31.59 -24.95 27.58
N PRO A 20 -31.78 -23.62 27.67
CA PRO A 20 -32.83 -23.04 28.48
C PRO A 20 -34.17 -22.97 27.72
N GLY A 21 -35.18 -23.63 28.30
CA GLY A 21 -36.58 -23.23 28.43
C GLY A 21 -37.32 -22.63 27.22
N ALA A 22 -38.15 -23.44 26.57
CA ALA A 22 -39.25 -22.98 25.73
C ALA A 22 -40.43 -22.53 26.61
N ALA A 23 -40.84 -21.27 26.50
CA ALA A 23 -42.16 -20.80 26.91
C ALA A 23 -43.03 -20.64 25.66
N SER A 24 -44.18 -21.31 25.67
CA SER A 24 -45.19 -21.34 24.62
C SER A 24 -45.91 -20.01 24.45
N GLY A 25 -45.98 -19.51 23.22
CA GLY A 25 -46.86 -18.41 22.83
C GLY A 25 -47.29 -18.57 21.37
N HIS A 26 -48.60 -18.73 21.14
CA HIS A 26 -49.21 -18.76 19.81
C HIS A 26 -48.88 -17.49 19.01
N LEU A 27 -48.48 -17.65 17.74
CA LEU A 27 -48.34 -16.54 16.77
C LEU A 27 -49.56 -16.52 15.84
N ASP A 28 -50.26 -15.39 15.84
CA ASP A 28 -51.31 -14.99 14.91
C ASP A 28 -50.70 -14.57 13.56
N PRO A 29 -51.10 -15.15 12.42
CA PRO A 29 -50.44 -14.90 11.13
C PRO A 29 -50.84 -13.61 10.41
N ASN A 30 -51.53 -12.64 11.05
CA ASN A 30 -52.02 -11.43 10.35
C ASN A 30 -51.74 -10.05 10.99
N ALA A 31 -50.82 -9.92 11.95
CA ALA A 31 -50.48 -8.61 12.51
C ALA A 31 -49.53 -7.78 11.61
N ARG A 32 -50.09 -6.95 10.72
CA ARG A 32 -49.37 -5.84 10.08
C ARG A 32 -49.18 -4.71 11.09
N HIS A 33 -47.95 -4.51 11.57
CA HIS A 33 -47.56 -3.27 12.24
C HIS A 33 -46.68 -2.44 11.31
N HIS A 34 -47.25 -1.35 10.80
CA HIS A 34 -46.48 -0.23 10.25
C HIS A 34 -45.66 0.41 11.38
N SER A 35 -44.33 0.36 11.28
CA SER A 35 -43.45 1.27 11.99
C SER A 35 -42.72 2.14 10.96
N SER A 36 -43.07 3.42 10.98
CA SER A 36 -42.38 4.48 10.26
C SER A 36 -41.19 4.94 11.12
N HIS A 37 -40.00 4.45 10.82
CA HIS A 37 -38.75 5.07 11.27
C HIS A 37 -37.96 5.47 10.02
N PRO A 38 -37.57 6.75 9.88
CA PRO A 38 -36.65 7.13 8.82
C PRO A 38 -35.31 6.41 9.06
N PRO A 39 -34.59 6.00 8.00
CA PRO A 39 -33.27 5.42 8.17
C PRO A 39 -32.40 6.45 8.91
N MET A 40 -31.78 6.03 10.02
CA MET A 40 -30.80 6.87 10.72
C MET A 40 -29.68 7.19 9.74
N ALA A 41 -29.53 8.48 9.42
CA ALA A 41 -28.36 8.98 8.74
C ALA A 41 -27.14 8.65 9.62
N SER A 42 -26.18 7.92 9.05
CA SER A 42 -24.84 7.80 9.65
C SER A 42 -24.29 9.22 9.87
N PRO A 43 -23.70 9.54 11.02
CA PRO A 43 -23.17 10.87 11.25
C PRO A 43 -22.09 11.12 10.19
N ALA A 44 -22.31 12.15 9.38
CA ALA A 44 -21.30 12.70 8.50
C ALA A 44 -20.20 13.25 9.40
N THR A 45 -19.08 12.52 9.48
CA THR A 45 -17.83 13.11 9.92
C THR A 45 -17.37 14.02 8.79
N ASP A 46 -17.37 15.33 9.02
CA ASP A 46 -16.80 16.34 8.14
C ASP A 46 -15.30 16.09 7.97
N ASP A 47 -14.95 15.17 7.06
CA ASP A 47 -13.60 14.70 6.79
C ASP A 47 -13.13 15.23 5.41
N LEU A 48 -13.09 16.57 5.30
CA LEU A 48 -12.80 17.28 4.04
C LEU A 48 -11.34 17.16 3.56
N GLY A 49 -10.47 16.49 4.32
CA GLY A 49 -9.13 16.09 3.85
C GLY A 49 -9.15 14.74 3.14
N CYS A 50 -9.89 13.75 3.70
CA CYS A 50 -9.86 12.35 3.29
C CYS A 50 -10.59 12.06 1.98
N ALA A 51 -11.56 12.91 1.66
CA ALA A 51 -12.57 12.63 0.64
C ALA A 51 -12.01 12.36 -0.76
N TRP A 52 -10.90 12.97 -1.20
CA TRP A 52 -10.50 12.79 -2.60
C TRP A 52 -9.96 11.38 -2.89
N PHE A 53 -9.19 10.80 -1.98
CA PHE A 53 -8.53 9.51 -2.22
C PHE A 53 -9.53 8.36 -2.24
N ILE A 54 -10.67 8.51 -1.56
CA ILE A 54 -11.69 7.47 -1.42
C ILE A 54 -13.03 7.78 -2.10
N ASP A 55 -13.47 9.04 -2.12
CA ASP A 55 -14.84 9.44 -2.51
C ASP A 55 -14.89 10.35 -3.75
N SER A 56 -13.76 10.59 -4.41
CA SER A 56 -13.76 11.18 -5.76
C SER A 56 -13.96 10.11 -6.84
N ASP A 57 -14.35 10.54 -8.05
CA ASP A 57 -14.43 9.64 -9.19
C ASP A 57 -13.00 9.18 -9.55
N ILE A 58 -12.67 7.93 -9.20
CA ILE A 58 -11.40 7.25 -9.50
C ILE A 58 -11.74 5.92 -10.18
N SER A 59 -11.11 5.68 -11.34
CA SER A 59 -11.19 4.42 -12.06
C SER A 59 -10.41 3.34 -11.29
N THR A 60 -11.05 2.20 -11.04
CA THR A 60 -10.49 1.06 -10.29
C THR A 60 -10.88 -0.25 -10.96
N PRO A 61 -10.26 -1.39 -10.62
CA PRO A 61 -10.72 -2.70 -11.09
C PRO A 61 -12.18 -3.01 -10.70
N CYS A 62 -12.67 -2.43 -9.61
CA CYS A 62 -14.02 -2.61 -9.10
C CYS A 62 -15.05 -1.66 -9.73
N SER A 63 -14.61 -0.63 -10.47
CA SER A 63 -15.49 0.37 -11.11
C SER A 63 -16.41 -0.22 -12.18
N ARG A 64 -16.14 -1.45 -12.63
CA ARG A 64 -17.02 -2.22 -13.51
C ARG A 64 -18.40 -2.53 -12.92
N TRP A 65 -18.53 -2.51 -11.59
CA TRP A 65 -19.78 -2.73 -10.88
C TRP A 65 -20.28 -1.41 -10.30
N GLU A 66 -21.51 -1.02 -10.63
CA GLU A 66 -22.07 0.29 -10.26
C GLU A 66 -21.99 0.55 -8.76
N GLN A 67 -22.34 -0.46 -7.95
CA GLN A 67 -22.37 -0.35 -6.49
C GLN A 67 -20.99 -0.09 -5.87
N TYR A 68 -19.90 -0.33 -6.61
CA TYR A 68 -18.53 -0.14 -6.13
C TYR A 68 -17.78 1.01 -6.80
N ARG A 69 -18.40 1.70 -7.77
CA ARG A 69 -17.71 2.73 -8.56
C ARG A 69 -17.53 4.04 -7.80
N LYS A 70 -18.45 4.40 -6.92
CA LYS A 70 -18.53 5.74 -6.33
C LYS A 70 -17.55 6.01 -5.20
N SER A 71 -17.15 4.99 -4.45
CA SER A 71 -16.19 5.14 -3.37
C SER A 71 -15.32 3.91 -3.26
N ARG A 72 -14.02 4.10 -3.01
CA ARG A 72 -13.07 2.98 -2.87
C ARG A 72 -13.26 2.20 -1.57
N THR A 73 -13.87 2.81 -0.56
CA THR A 73 -14.22 2.11 0.68
C THR A 73 -15.36 1.12 0.48
N SER A 74 -16.24 1.33 -0.51
CA SER A 74 -17.36 0.44 -0.79
C SER A 74 -16.93 -0.99 -1.16
N TRP A 75 -15.72 -1.15 -1.73
CA TRP A 75 -15.11 -2.46 -2.03
C TRP A 75 -13.99 -2.84 -1.05
N GLY A 76 -13.80 -2.05 0.02
CA GLY A 76 -12.94 -2.41 1.14
C GLY A 76 -11.47 -2.04 0.99
N ILE A 77 -11.11 -0.99 0.25
CA ILE A 77 -9.71 -0.54 0.17
C ILE A 77 -9.07 -0.28 1.55
N ASN A 78 -9.88 0.19 2.51
CA ASN A 78 -9.46 0.54 3.86
C ASN A 78 -9.66 -0.60 4.87
N ALA A 79 -10.08 -1.79 4.43
CA ALA A 79 -10.52 -2.88 5.32
C ALA A 79 -9.41 -3.39 6.26
N LEU A 80 -8.14 -3.21 5.91
CA LEU A 80 -7.02 -3.73 6.69
C LEU A 80 -6.55 -2.77 7.77
N GLY A 81 -6.67 -1.45 7.58
CA GLY A 81 -6.07 -0.47 8.48
C GLY A 81 -4.54 -0.53 8.54
N SER A 82 -3.97 0.15 9.53
CA SER A 82 -2.52 0.26 9.74
C SER A 82 -2.05 -0.63 10.89
N PHE A 83 -0.76 -0.96 10.90
CA PHE A 83 -0.10 -1.60 12.03
C PHE A 83 1.31 -1.04 12.23
N LEU A 84 1.87 -1.29 13.41
CA LEU A 84 3.22 -0.86 13.82
C LEU A 84 4.02 -2.10 14.25
N VAL A 85 5.29 -2.17 13.87
CA VAL A 85 6.25 -3.13 14.42
C VAL A 85 7.31 -2.37 15.20
N GLU A 86 7.58 -2.83 16.41
CA GLU A 86 8.69 -2.38 17.25
C GLU A 86 9.67 -3.55 17.47
N LEU A 87 10.96 -3.28 17.30
CA LEU A 87 12.05 -4.23 17.49
C LEU A 87 13.01 -3.67 18.54
N GLU A 88 13.11 -4.33 19.68
CA GLU A 88 13.97 -3.94 20.79
C GLU A 88 15.26 -4.79 20.82
N ALA A 89 16.40 -4.11 20.76
CA ALA A 89 17.72 -4.72 20.92
C ALA A 89 18.09 -4.87 22.40
N SER A 90 19.08 -5.74 22.67
CA SER A 90 19.53 -6.07 24.02
C SER A 90 20.16 -4.90 24.79
N ASP A 91 20.49 -3.79 24.12
CA ASP A 91 20.96 -2.54 24.75
C ASP A 91 19.82 -1.55 25.06
N GLY A 92 18.56 -1.95 24.81
CA GLY A 92 17.37 -1.13 25.00
C GLY A 92 17.03 -0.23 23.80
N THR A 93 17.83 -0.24 22.72
CA THR A 93 17.51 0.53 21.51
C THR A 93 16.30 -0.07 20.81
N VAL A 94 15.30 0.77 20.48
CA VAL A 94 14.08 0.35 19.78
C VAL A 94 14.03 0.93 18.37
N GLY A 95 13.98 0.07 17.36
CA GLY A 95 13.62 0.44 15.99
C GLY A 95 12.15 0.19 15.71
N PHE A 96 11.52 1.00 14.86
CA PHE A 96 10.12 0.84 14.51
C PHE A 96 9.80 1.19 13.07
N ALA A 97 8.68 0.66 12.56
CA ALA A 97 8.09 1.09 11.30
C ALA A 97 6.59 0.80 11.27
N THR A 98 5.85 1.55 10.47
CA THR A 98 4.40 1.34 10.22
C THR A 98 4.12 0.91 8.78
N GLY A 99 2.95 0.34 8.52
CA GLY A 99 2.43 0.03 7.18
C GLY A 99 0.97 -0.42 7.24
N PHE A 100 0.38 -0.74 6.09
CA PHE A 100 -0.97 -1.31 6.06
C PHE A 100 -0.94 -2.81 6.36
N GLY A 101 -2.02 -3.33 6.95
CA GLY A 101 -2.20 -4.76 7.17
C GLY A 101 -2.90 -5.11 8.48
N GLY A 102 -2.92 -4.17 9.44
CA GLY A 102 -3.71 -4.24 10.68
C GLY A 102 -3.67 -5.57 11.44
N PRO A 103 -4.82 -6.06 11.95
CA PRO A 103 -4.87 -7.29 12.76
C PRO A 103 -4.23 -8.53 12.13
N PRO A 104 -4.49 -8.90 10.86
CA PRO A 104 -3.87 -10.09 10.27
C PRO A 104 -2.35 -9.94 10.10
N ALA A 105 -1.85 -8.71 9.93
CA ALA A 105 -0.42 -8.44 9.93
C ALA A 105 0.21 -8.76 11.29
N CYS A 106 -0.35 -8.23 12.38
CA CYS A 106 0.16 -8.48 13.73
C CYS A 106 0.14 -9.97 14.09
N TRP A 107 -0.88 -10.71 13.65
CA TRP A 107 -0.94 -12.16 13.83
C TRP A 107 0.25 -12.86 13.16
N LEU A 108 0.57 -12.51 11.91
CA LEU A 108 1.67 -13.12 11.17
C LEU A 108 3.04 -12.75 11.73
N VAL A 109 3.21 -11.50 12.21
CA VAL A 109 4.43 -11.05 12.89
C VAL A 109 4.77 -12.02 14.03
N HIS A 110 3.86 -12.24 14.97
CA HIS A 110 4.11 -13.09 16.14
C HIS A 110 4.07 -14.59 15.83
N ARG A 111 3.07 -15.05 15.06
CA ARG A 111 2.85 -16.49 14.86
C ARG A 111 3.83 -17.11 13.88
N HIS A 112 4.39 -16.32 12.98
CA HIS A 112 5.36 -16.83 12.01
C HIS A 112 6.73 -16.15 12.15
N PHE A 113 6.81 -14.82 12.00
CA PHE A 113 8.07 -14.16 11.67
C PHE A 113 9.00 -13.93 12.87
N GLU A 114 8.44 -13.77 14.07
CA GLU A 114 9.18 -13.54 15.32
C GLU A 114 10.29 -14.57 15.57
N ARG A 115 10.06 -15.84 15.22
CA ARG A 115 11.01 -16.94 15.42
C ARG A 115 12.36 -16.76 14.72
N PHE A 116 12.42 -15.90 13.71
CA PHE A 116 13.65 -15.61 12.97
C PHE A 116 14.38 -14.38 13.53
N LEU A 117 13.70 -13.56 14.33
CA LEU A 117 14.17 -12.26 14.79
C LEU A 117 14.76 -12.30 16.20
N VAL A 118 14.12 -13.03 17.12
CA VAL A 118 14.58 -13.16 18.51
C VAL A 118 15.98 -13.78 18.55
N GLY A 119 16.91 -13.12 19.24
CA GLY A 119 18.30 -13.52 19.35
C GLY A 119 19.15 -13.32 18.09
N ALA A 120 18.59 -12.76 17.01
CA ALA A 120 19.34 -12.47 15.79
C ALA A 120 20.18 -11.19 15.92
N ASP A 121 21.25 -11.10 15.14
CA ASP A 121 21.97 -9.84 14.90
C ASP A 121 21.19 -9.01 13.87
N PRO A 122 20.73 -7.78 14.20
CA PRO A 122 19.91 -6.96 13.31
C PRO A 122 20.66 -6.54 12.03
N ARG A 123 21.99 -6.64 12.00
CA ARG A 123 22.81 -6.35 10.80
C ARG A 123 22.66 -7.43 9.73
N ASN A 124 22.14 -8.60 10.07
CA ASN A 124 21.92 -9.72 9.16
C ASN A 124 20.66 -9.53 8.29
N THR A 125 20.41 -8.32 7.79
CA THR A 125 19.21 -7.95 7.03
C THR A 125 18.96 -8.87 5.84
N ASN A 126 20.01 -9.22 5.07
CA ASN A 126 19.89 -10.17 3.96
C ASN A 126 19.47 -11.58 4.41
N LEU A 127 20.01 -12.08 5.53
CA LEU A 127 19.66 -13.40 6.04
C LEU A 127 18.21 -13.42 6.53
N LEU A 128 17.83 -12.43 7.35
CA LEU A 128 16.49 -12.32 7.93
C LEU A 128 15.44 -12.19 6.83
N PHE A 129 15.69 -11.34 5.83
CA PHE A 129 14.81 -11.23 4.66
C PHE A 129 14.63 -12.58 3.96
N GLU A 130 15.73 -13.28 3.64
CA GLU A 130 15.64 -14.57 2.93
C GLU A 130 14.94 -15.65 3.76
N GLN A 131 15.18 -15.72 5.06
CA GLN A 131 14.50 -16.67 5.94
C GLN A 131 13.00 -16.42 5.96
N VAL A 132 12.58 -15.18 6.22
CA VAL A 132 11.17 -14.83 6.35
C VAL A 132 10.44 -14.95 5.00
N TYR A 133 11.05 -14.48 3.91
CA TYR A 133 10.48 -14.59 2.56
C TYR A 133 10.31 -16.04 2.13
N ARG A 134 11.34 -16.89 2.33
CA ARG A 134 11.28 -18.29 1.90
C ARG A 134 10.40 -19.14 2.80
N ALA A 135 10.38 -18.89 4.11
CA ALA A 135 9.50 -19.57 5.05
C ALA A 135 8.03 -19.25 4.80
N SER A 136 7.71 -18.04 4.31
CA SER A 136 6.35 -17.64 3.94
C SER A 136 5.96 -17.96 2.49
N MET A 137 6.88 -18.51 1.68
CA MET A 137 6.67 -18.71 0.25
C MET A 137 5.41 -19.53 -0.10
N PHE A 138 4.98 -20.46 0.77
CA PHE A 138 3.82 -21.31 0.53
C PHE A 138 2.46 -20.59 0.64
N PHE A 139 2.42 -19.38 1.22
CA PHE A 139 1.22 -18.54 1.30
C PHE A 139 1.49 -17.06 0.96
N GLY A 140 2.72 -16.71 0.58
CA GLY A 140 3.17 -15.35 0.28
C GLY A 140 3.61 -15.19 -1.17
N ARG A 141 4.88 -14.77 -1.36
CA ARG A 141 5.49 -14.29 -2.62
C ARG A 141 5.00 -12.91 -3.10
N LYS A 142 3.73 -12.58 -2.91
CA LYS A 142 3.11 -11.28 -3.23
C LYS A 142 2.06 -10.92 -2.16
N GLY A 143 1.63 -9.67 -2.13
CA GLY A 143 0.51 -9.22 -1.30
C GLY A 143 0.82 -9.11 0.20
N LEU A 144 -0.20 -9.30 1.03
CA LEU A 144 -0.17 -9.01 2.48
C LEU A 144 1.04 -9.64 3.22
N PRO A 145 1.43 -10.91 3.01
CA PRO A 145 2.62 -11.46 3.67
C PRO A 145 3.90 -10.66 3.39
N ILE A 146 4.06 -10.13 2.18
CA ILE A 146 5.24 -9.33 1.82
C ILE A 146 5.17 -7.94 2.44
N ALA A 147 3.99 -7.30 2.47
CA ALA A 147 3.81 -6.02 3.17
C ALA A 147 4.23 -6.11 4.65
N ILE A 148 3.95 -7.24 5.30
CA ILE A 148 4.37 -7.48 6.69
C ILE A 148 5.89 -7.60 6.81
N ILE A 149 6.53 -8.33 5.88
CA ILE A 149 8.00 -8.41 5.80
C ILE A 149 8.61 -7.02 5.63
N CYS A 150 7.99 -6.13 4.85
CA CYS A 150 8.49 -4.77 4.65
C CYS A 150 8.52 -3.95 5.94
N VAL A 151 7.48 -4.06 6.77
CA VAL A 151 7.41 -3.32 8.04
C VAL A 151 8.46 -3.84 9.01
N ILE A 152 8.66 -5.16 9.11
CA ILE A 152 9.74 -5.76 9.89
C ILE A 152 11.12 -5.29 9.39
N ASP A 153 11.37 -5.39 8.08
CA ASP A 153 12.65 -5.00 7.47
C ASP A 153 12.98 -3.53 7.72
N ARG A 154 11.99 -2.65 7.62
CA ARG A 154 12.19 -1.23 7.89
C ARG A 154 12.40 -0.93 9.38
N ALA A 155 11.73 -1.66 10.28
CA ALA A 155 12.00 -1.55 11.71
C ALA A 155 13.45 -2.01 12.03
N LEU A 156 13.97 -3.02 11.32
CA LEU A 156 15.40 -3.41 11.40
C LEU A 156 16.32 -2.28 10.91
N TRP A 157 16.01 -1.64 9.79
CA TRP A 157 16.82 -0.51 9.29
C TRP A 157 16.77 0.72 10.19
N ASP A 158 15.62 1.02 10.79
CA ASP A 158 15.48 2.07 11.79
C ASP A 158 16.29 1.73 13.06
N LEU A 159 16.22 0.48 13.53
CA LEU A 159 17.04 -0.03 14.64
C LEU A 159 18.54 0.14 14.34
N LEU A 160 18.99 -0.25 13.15
CA LEU A 160 20.39 -0.11 12.73
C LEU A 160 20.84 1.35 12.65
N GLY A 161 19.96 2.25 12.19
CA GLY A 161 20.22 3.69 12.17
C GLY A 161 20.42 4.23 13.58
N LYS A 162 19.54 3.86 14.51
CA LYS A 162 19.61 4.27 15.92
C LYS A 162 20.83 3.72 16.64
N LEU A 163 21.13 2.43 16.48
CA LEU A 163 22.32 1.79 17.06
C LEU A 163 23.63 2.46 16.60
N ARG A 164 23.66 2.96 15.36
CA ARG A 164 24.83 3.66 14.80
C ARG A 164 24.78 5.17 14.95
N ASN A 165 23.69 5.72 15.46
CA ASN A 165 23.42 7.16 15.47
C ASN A 165 23.61 7.80 14.08
N GLU A 166 23.14 7.12 13.03
CA GLU A 166 23.24 7.55 11.64
C GLU A 166 21.87 7.50 10.94
N PRO A 167 21.55 8.47 10.07
CA PRO A 167 20.35 8.38 9.26
C PRO A 167 20.48 7.26 8.22
N VAL A 168 19.40 6.51 7.98
CA VAL A 168 19.42 5.30 7.12
C VAL A 168 20.06 5.53 5.74
N TYR A 169 19.93 6.71 5.12
CA TYR A 169 20.52 6.98 3.80
C TYR A 169 22.05 6.90 3.81
N ARG A 170 22.71 7.18 4.95
CA ARG A 170 24.15 7.02 5.13
C ARG A 170 24.57 5.55 5.19
N LEU A 171 23.70 4.68 5.66
CA LEU A 171 23.95 3.24 5.76
C LEU A 171 23.78 2.49 4.42
N ILE A 172 23.19 3.12 3.40
CA ILE A 172 22.83 2.47 2.13
C ILE A 172 23.49 3.12 0.89
N GLY A 173 24.58 3.87 1.09
CA GLY A 173 25.36 4.46 0.01
C GLY A 173 25.64 5.96 0.16
N GLY A 174 25.08 6.63 1.16
CA GLY A 174 25.23 8.06 1.34
C GLY A 174 24.22 8.87 0.52
N ALA A 175 24.49 10.15 0.32
CA ALA A 175 23.65 11.02 -0.49
C ALA A 175 24.25 11.14 -1.90
N THR A 176 23.47 10.86 -2.94
CA THR A 176 23.87 11.07 -4.34
C THR A 176 23.40 12.42 -4.89
N ARG A 177 22.66 13.18 -4.07
CA ARG A 177 22.19 14.55 -4.33
C ARG A 177 21.98 15.27 -3.00
N GLU A 178 21.87 16.59 -3.03
CA GLU A 178 21.63 17.42 -1.83
C GLU A 178 20.15 17.78 -1.63
N ARG A 179 19.33 17.62 -2.67
CA ARG A 179 17.92 18.01 -2.70
C ARG A 179 17.09 16.94 -3.41
N LEU A 180 15.88 16.69 -2.88
CA LEU A 180 14.86 15.86 -3.53
C LEU A 180 13.80 16.76 -4.16
N ASP A 181 13.64 16.69 -5.47
CA ASP A 181 12.54 17.33 -6.17
C ASP A 181 11.32 16.42 -6.21
N LEU A 182 10.15 17.02 -5.96
CA LEU A 182 8.90 16.29 -5.78
C LEU A 182 7.89 16.64 -6.87
N TYR A 183 7.15 15.64 -7.34
CA TYR A 183 5.86 15.86 -8.00
C TYR A 183 4.72 15.56 -7.03
N CYS A 184 3.54 16.14 -7.25
CA CYS A 184 2.39 15.93 -6.37
C CYS A 184 1.34 15.02 -7.01
N THR A 185 0.85 14.02 -6.29
CA THR A 185 -0.30 13.20 -6.71
C THR A 185 -1.55 13.69 -6.01
N GLY A 186 -2.58 14.04 -6.78
CA GLY A 186 -3.84 14.56 -6.27
C GLY A 186 -4.70 15.23 -7.34
N PRO A 187 -5.92 15.67 -7.01
CA PRO A 187 -6.88 16.18 -7.99
C PRO A 187 -6.65 17.64 -8.38
N GLN A 188 -5.73 18.36 -7.72
CA GLN A 188 -5.52 19.80 -7.90
C GLN A 188 -4.11 20.12 -8.42
N PRO A 189 -3.84 19.92 -9.72
CA PRO A 189 -2.51 20.13 -10.28
C PRO A 189 -2.08 21.62 -10.32
N THR A 190 -3.02 22.56 -10.30
CA THR A 190 -2.71 24.00 -10.13
C THR A 190 -2.14 24.29 -8.75
N ALA A 191 -2.74 23.73 -7.69
CA ALA A 191 -2.21 23.86 -6.34
C ALA A 191 -0.82 23.24 -6.22
N ALA A 192 -0.59 22.08 -6.86
CA ALA A 192 0.74 21.47 -6.93
C ALA A 192 1.77 22.40 -7.58
N ARG A 193 1.46 22.99 -8.74
CA ARG A 193 2.32 23.97 -9.40
C ARG A 193 2.62 25.16 -8.49
N ASP A 194 1.59 25.73 -7.88
CA ASP A 194 1.72 26.95 -7.07
C ASP A 194 2.49 26.70 -5.76
N MET A 195 2.49 25.45 -5.25
CA MET A 195 3.33 25.00 -4.13
C MET A 195 4.78 24.68 -4.54
N GLY A 196 5.13 24.74 -5.83
CA GLY A 196 6.48 24.52 -6.33
C GLY A 196 6.86 23.06 -6.60
N PHE A 197 5.88 22.14 -6.65
CA PHE A 197 6.12 20.80 -7.19
C PHE A 197 6.46 20.90 -8.68
N TRP A 198 7.35 20.05 -9.17
CA TRP A 198 7.79 20.14 -10.58
C TRP A 198 6.76 19.60 -11.57
N GLY A 199 5.77 18.84 -11.10
CA GLY A 199 4.70 18.24 -11.90
C GLY A 199 3.55 17.74 -11.01
N ALA A 200 2.46 17.29 -11.64
CA ALA A 200 1.33 16.71 -10.94
C ALA A 200 0.76 15.46 -11.60
N LYS A 201 0.42 14.45 -10.80
CA LYS A 201 -0.27 13.23 -11.24
C LYS A 201 -1.73 13.27 -10.79
N VAL A 202 -2.66 13.17 -11.73
CA VAL A 202 -4.11 13.19 -11.47
C VAL A 202 -4.71 11.79 -11.63
N PRO A 203 -5.69 11.39 -10.79
CA PRO A 203 -6.35 10.10 -10.91
C PRO A 203 -7.36 10.11 -12.07
N LEU A 204 -7.32 9.08 -12.91
CA LEU A 204 -8.24 8.91 -14.02
C LEU A 204 -9.66 8.60 -13.50
N PRO A 205 -10.71 9.32 -13.91
CA PRO A 205 -12.01 9.18 -13.27
C PRO A 205 -12.88 8.02 -13.78
N SER A 206 -12.79 7.66 -15.06
CA SER A 206 -13.70 6.68 -15.68
C SER A 206 -13.00 5.41 -16.14
N CYS A 207 -13.69 4.28 -15.99
CA CYS A 207 -13.20 2.94 -16.33
C CYS A 207 -13.65 2.46 -17.73
N PRO A 208 -13.08 1.35 -18.27
CA PRO A 208 -13.45 0.84 -19.59
C PRO A 208 -14.93 0.46 -19.73
N GLN A 209 -15.59 0.03 -18.64
CA GLN A 209 -17.01 -0.37 -18.67
C GLN A 209 -17.97 0.82 -18.85
N GLU A 210 -17.51 2.06 -18.71
CA GLU A 210 -18.26 3.26 -19.10
C GLU A 210 -18.16 3.56 -20.61
N GLY A 211 -17.46 2.73 -21.38
CA GLY A 211 -17.36 2.78 -22.84
C GLY A 211 -16.80 4.08 -23.39
N HIS A 212 -17.16 4.41 -24.64
CA HIS A 212 -16.70 5.64 -25.28
C HIS A 212 -17.20 6.92 -24.58
N GLN A 213 -18.28 6.84 -23.79
CA GLN A 213 -18.71 7.98 -22.97
C GLN A 213 -17.70 8.24 -21.85
N GLY A 214 -17.28 7.20 -21.12
CA GLY A 214 -16.21 7.29 -20.13
C GLY A 214 -14.90 7.79 -20.74
N LEU A 215 -14.53 7.29 -21.92
CA LEU A 215 -13.33 7.75 -22.63
C LEU A 215 -13.39 9.26 -22.93
N ARG A 216 -14.51 9.75 -23.49
CA ARG A 216 -14.68 11.20 -23.74
C ARG A 216 -14.65 12.03 -22.46
N LYS A 217 -15.18 11.51 -21.34
CA LYS A 217 -15.07 12.16 -20.03
C LYS A 217 -13.62 12.27 -19.57
N ASN A 218 -12.85 11.18 -19.67
CA ASN A 218 -11.43 11.15 -19.33
C ASN A 218 -10.63 12.17 -20.16
N VAL A 219 -10.83 12.20 -21.49
CA VAL A 219 -10.18 13.17 -22.37
C VAL A 219 -10.57 14.62 -21.99
N GLY A 220 -11.85 14.86 -21.70
CA GLY A 220 -12.33 16.17 -21.25
C GLY A 220 -11.74 16.59 -19.90
N PHE A 221 -11.60 15.64 -18.97
CA PHE A 221 -10.97 15.83 -17.66
C PHE A 221 -9.50 16.24 -17.80
N LEU A 222 -8.71 15.49 -18.56
CA LEU A 222 -7.30 15.79 -18.78
C LEU A 222 -7.08 17.10 -19.53
N ARG A 223 -7.93 17.41 -20.52
CA ARG A 223 -7.87 18.68 -21.25
C ARG A 223 -8.06 19.88 -20.31
N LYS A 224 -9.04 19.82 -19.39
CA LYS A 224 -9.26 20.89 -18.41
C LYS A 224 -8.05 21.09 -17.50
N HIS A 225 -7.41 20.01 -17.05
CA HIS A 225 -6.21 20.12 -16.24
C HIS A 225 -5.04 20.73 -17.02
N ARG A 226 -4.79 20.28 -18.26
CA ARG A 226 -3.78 20.87 -19.15
C ARG A 226 -4.02 22.36 -19.39
N GLU A 227 -5.26 22.76 -19.70
CA GLU A 227 -5.63 24.17 -19.88
C GLU A 227 -5.38 25.01 -18.60
N ALA A 228 -5.64 24.45 -17.41
CA ALA A 228 -5.48 25.14 -16.14
C ALA A 228 -4.01 25.35 -15.71
N VAL A 229 -3.13 24.38 -15.98
CA VAL A 229 -1.72 24.46 -15.57
C VAL A 229 -0.82 25.13 -16.61
N GLY A 230 -1.27 25.22 -17.86
CA GLY A 230 -0.49 25.71 -18.99
C GLY A 230 0.21 24.59 -19.77
N PRO A 231 0.89 24.90 -20.89
CA PRO A 231 1.47 23.88 -21.77
C PRO A 231 2.68 23.17 -21.16
N ASP A 232 3.47 23.83 -20.33
CA ASP A 232 4.79 23.34 -19.91
C ASP A 232 4.78 22.53 -18.61
N PHE A 233 3.76 22.71 -17.76
CA PHE A 233 3.70 22.03 -16.47
C PHE A 233 3.43 20.53 -16.66
N PRO A 234 4.29 19.61 -16.21
CA PRO A 234 4.09 18.18 -16.39
C PRO A 234 2.81 17.66 -15.74
N ILE A 235 1.98 16.99 -16.53
CA ILE A 235 0.80 16.26 -16.07
C ILE A 235 1.01 14.77 -16.31
N MET A 236 0.76 13.98 -15.28
CA MET A 236 0.79 12.53 -15.30
C MET A 236 -0.60 11.99 -14.99
N VAL A 237 -0.89 10.75 -15.40
CA VAL A 237 -2.21 10.15 -15.24
C VAL A 237 -2.09 8.81 -14.52
N ASP A 238 -2.68 8.74 -13.32
CA ASP A 238 -2.80 7.50 -12.55
C ASP A 238 -4.07 6.74 -12.94
N CYS A 239 -3.94 5.48 -13.33
CA CYS A 239 -5.05 4.65 -13.79
C CYS A 239 -5.45 3.55 -12.79
N TYR A 240 -4.75 3.42 -11.65
CA TYR A 240 -4.98 2.43 -10.60
C TYR A 240 -5.44 1.05 -11.12
N MET A 241 -4.58 0.40 -11.91
CA MET A 241 -4.74 -0.96 -12.46
C MET A 241 -6.07 -1.26 -13.16
N SER A 242 -6.79 -0.23 -13.63
CA SER A 242 -8.20 -0.35 -13.99
C SER A 242 -8.48 -0.57 -15.49
N LEU A 243 -7.50 -0.37 -16.35
CA LEU A 243 -7.69 -0.39 -17.80
C LEU A 243 -7.31 -1.74 -18.42
N SER A 244 -7.58 -1.84 -19.72
CA SER A 244 -7.10 -2.92 -20.59
C SER A 244 -6.16 -2.37 -21.64
N VAL A 245 -5.41 -3.24 -22.32
CA VAL A 245 -4.52 -2.87 -23.42
C VAL A 245 -5.26 -2.06 -24.49
N SER A 246 -6.42 -2.54 -24.97
CA SER A 246 -7.17 -1.87 -26.04
C SER A 246 -7.67 -0.49 -25.64
N TYR A 247 -8.27 -0.38 -24.44
CA TYR A 247 -8.79 0.89 -23.95
C TYR A 247 -7.67 1.90 -23.71
N THR A 248 -6.53 1.45 -23.17
CA THR A 248 -5.37 2.31 -22.95
C THR A 248 -4.83 2.85 -24.27
N ILE A 249 -4.71 2.01 -25.30
CA ILE A 249 -4.27 2.44 -26.63
C ILE A 249 -5.21 3.51 -27.21
N GLU A 250 -6.53 3.32 -27.11
CA GLU A 250 -7.53 4.28 -27.60
C GLU A 250 -7.49 5.59 -26.80
N LEU A 251 -7.38 5.51 -25.47
CA LEU A 251 -7.35 6.67 -24.58
C LEU A 251 -6.10 7.53 -24.80
N VAL A 252 -4.92 6.90 -24.87
CA VAL A 252 -3.64 7.59 -25.13
C VAL A 252 -3.71 8.33 -26.47
N LYS A 253 -4.20 7.66 -27.52
CA LYS A 253 -4.40 8.27 -28.84
C LYS A 253 -5.37 9.45 -28.79
N ALA A 254 -6.47 9.32 -28.05
CA ALA A 254 -7.46 10.40 -27.92
C ALA A 254 -6.95 11.61 -27.10
N CYS A 255 -5.86 11.44 -26.34
CA CYS A 255 -5.19 12.49 -25.59
C CYS A 255 -3.97 13.07 -26.32
N GLU A 256 -3.73 12.70 -27.58
CA GLU A 256 -2.71 13.34 -28.42
C GLU A 256 -2.90 14.87 -28.42
N GLY A 257 -1.81 15.61 -28.22
CA GLY A 257 -1.81 17.07 -28.08
C GLY A 257 -2.02 17.59 -26.65
N LEU A 258 -2.35 16.74 -25.67
CA LEU A 258 -2.37 17.14 -24.25
C LEU A 258 -1.00 17.05 -23.57
N ASP A 259 0.01 16.49 -24.24
CA ASP A 259 1.37 16.30 -23.75
C ASP A 259 1.42 15.70 -22.32
N ILE A 260 0.82 14.52 -22.17
CA ILE A 260 0.85 13.76 -20.92
C ILE A 260 2.24 13.19 -20.74
N ASN A 261 2.88 13.50 -19.60
CA ASN A 261 4.26 13.12 -19.34
C ASN A 261 4.44 11.60 -19.19
N TRP A 262 3.56 10.93 -18.45
CA TRP A 262 3.42 9.47 -18.42
C TRP A 262 2.02 9.00 -18.03
N TRP A 263 1.75 7.73 -18.35
CA TRP A 263 0.56 7.00 -17.92
C TRP A 263 0.95 5.89 -16.95
N GLU A 264 0.35 5.90 -15.78
CA GLU A 264 0.73 5.07 -14.65
C GLU A 264 -0.29 3.99 -14.35
N GLU A 265 0.23 2.78 -14.11
CA GLU A 265 -0.52 1.59 -13.71
C GLU A 265 -1.80 1.38 -14.52
N CYS A 266 -1.69 1.49 -15.86
CA CYS A 266 -2.83 1.32 -16.75
C CYS A 266 -3.45 -0.07 -16.62
N LEU A 267 -2.61 -1.10 -16.52
CA LEU A 267 -3.03 -2.50 -16.55
C LEU A 267 -3.01 -3.11 -15.14
N SER A 268 -3.73 -4.22 -15.00
CA SER A 268 -3.58 -5.11 -13.84
C SER A 268 -2.11 -5.51 -13.65
N PRO A 269 -1.62 -5.62 -12.39
CA PRO A 269 -0.28 -6.16 -12.11
C PRO A 269 -0.07 -7.59 -12.63
N ASP A 270 -1.16 -8.31 -12.94
CA ASP A 270 -1.13 -9.65 -13.54
C ASP A 270 -0.87 -9.64 -15.06
N ASP A 271 -0.91 -8.48 -15.73
CA ASP A 271 -0.64 -8.33 -17.17
C ASP A 271 0.55 -7.40 -17.47
N PRO A 272 1.77 -7.70 -16.97
CA PRO A 272 2.96 -6.93 -17.31
C PRO A 272 3.34 -7.09 -18.80
N ASP A 273 2.96 -8.20 -19.43
CA ASP A 273 3.22 -8.48 -20.84
C ASP A 273 2.41 -7.55 -21.78
N GLY A 274 1.25 -7.05 -21.32
CA GLY A 274 0.43 -6.08 -22.04
C GLY A 274 1.15 -4.77 -22.37
N PHE A 275 2.14 -4.35 -21.56
CA PHE A 275 2.93 -3.15 -21.84
C PHE A 275 3.72 -3.24 -23.15
N ALA A 276 4.13 -4.43 -23.59
CA ALA A 276 4.77 -4.61 -24.89
C ALA A 276 3.81 -4.28 -26.06
N GLN A 277 2.52 -4.56 -25.89
CA GLN A 277 1.50 -4.21 -26.88
C GLN A 277 1.23 -2.70 -26.89
N MET A 278 1.19 -2.08 -25.70
CA MET A 278 1.03 -0.63 -25.55
C MET A 278 2.21 0.14 -26.15
N LYS A 279 3.45 -0.27 -25.87
CA LYS A 279 4.65 0.31 -26.48
C LYS A 279 4.71 0.12 -27.99
N ARG A 280 4.20 -0.99 -28.52
CA ARG A 280 4.09 -1.16 -29.99
C ARG A 280 3.13 -0.16 -30.61
N ALA A 281 2.04 0.17 -29.95
CA ALA A 281 1.08 1.17 -30.43
C ALA A 281 1.56 2.61 -30.22
N HIS A 282 2.23 2.87 -29.08
CA HIS A 282 2.64 4.20 -28.62
C HIS A 282 4.11 4.19 -28.17
N PRO A 283 5.08 4.00 -29.10
CA PRO A 283 6.49 3.79 -28.74
C PRO A 283 7.16 5.02 -28.13
N THR A 284 6.61 6.22 -28.35
CA THR A 284 7.13 7.50 -27.83
C THR A 284 6.47 7.95 -26.54
N VAL A 285 5.45 7.23 -26.06
CA VAL A 285 4.73 7.55 -24.82
C VAL A 285 5.36 6.83 -23.65
N LYS A 286 5.44 7.50 -22.49
CA LYS A 286 5.96 6.89 -21.27
C LYS A 286 4.87 6.13 -20.52
N PHE A 287 5.19 4.91 -20.10
CA PHE A 287 4.35 4.05 -19.28
C PHE A 287 5.11 3.63 -18.03
N THR A 288 4.42 3.63 -16.90
CA THR A 288 5.00 3.32 -15.58
C THR A 288 4.07 2.39 -14.81
N THR A 289 4.63 1.58 -13.89
CA THR A 289 3.87 0.70 -13.00
C THR A 289 4.77 0.17 -11.88
N GLY A 290 4.19 -0.56 -10.94
CA GLY A 290 4.94 -1.41 -10.00
C GLY A 290 4.58 -1.21 -8.53
N GLU A 291 3.66 -0.33 -8.17
CA GLU A 291 3.26 -0.15 -6.77
C GLU A 291 2.68 -1.46 -6.20
N HIS A 292 1.86 -2.17 -6.97
CA HIS A 292 1.34 -3.49 -6.63
C HIS A 292 2.22 -4.66 -7.13
N GLU A 293 3.53 -4.44 -7.31
CA GLU A 293 4.48 -5.52 -7.62
C GLU A 293 5.45 -5.78 -6.44
N TYR A 294 5.90 -7.02 -6.32
CA TYR A 294 6.59 -7.57 -5.16
C TYR A 294 7.82 -8.37 -5.55
N SER A 295 8.84 -8.30 -4.69
CA SER A 295 10.13 -8.98 -4.75
C SER A 295 10.96 -8.65 -5.99
N ARG A 296 12.27 -8.91 -5.91
CA ARG A 296 13.16 -8.85 -7.08
C ARG A 296 12.71 -9.76 -8.22
N TYR A 297 11.97 -10.84 -7.93
CA TYR A 297 11.47 -11.76 -8.96
C TYR A 297 10.34 -11.15 -9.79
N GLY A 298 9.45 -10.37 -9.15
CA GLY A 298 8.41 -9.62 -9.83
C GLY A 298 8.99 -8.48 -10.65
N PHE A 299 9.80 -7.63 -10.01
CA PHE A 299 10.41 -6.49 -10.71
C PHE A 299 11.35 -6.88 -11.85
N ARG A 300 11.99 -8.07 -11.81
CA ARG A 300 12.76 -8.57 -12.95
C ARG A 300 11.90 -8.63 -14.22
N LYS A 301 10.62 -9.02 -14.10
CA LYS A 301 9.69 -9.08 -15.24
C LYS A 301 9.36 -7.71 -15.82
N LEU A 302 9.30 -6.69 -14.98
CA LEU A 302 9.07 -5.31 -15.41
C LEU A 302 10.30 -4.70 -16.12
N ILE A 303 11.50 -5.14 -15.76
CA ILE A 303 12.76 -4.71 -16.38
C ILE A 303 13.00 -5.43 -17.71
N GLU A 304 12.68 -6.72 -17.78
CA GLU A 304 12.79 -7.52 -19.00
C GLU A 304 12.04 -6.85 -20.18
N GLY A 305 12.76 -6.62 -21.29
CA GLY A 305 12.19 -6.00 -22.49
C GLY A 305 12.07 -4.46 -22.47
N ARG A 306 12.31 -3.79 -21.32
CA ARG A 306 12.33 -2.32 -21.18
C ARG A 306 11.08 -1.64 -21.76
N ASN A 307 9.91 -2.26 -21.57
CA ASN A 307 8.62 -1.72 -22.03
C ASN A 307 8.01 -0.68 -21.08
N LEU A 308 8.64 -0.45 -19.93
CA LEU A 308 8.30 0.57 -18.95
C LEU A 308 9.43 1.58 -18.88
N ASP A 309 9.10 2.85 -18.71
CA ASP A 309 10.10 3.94 -18.67
C ASP A 309 10.59 4.18 -17.24
N MET A 310 9.82 3.73 -16.25
CA MET A 310 10.08 3.90 -14.83
C MET A 310 9.29 2.85 -14.04
N MET A 311 9.88 2.31 -12.97
CA MET A 311 9.18 1.43 -12.03
C MET A 311 8.92 2.13 -10.70
N GLN A 312 7.80 1.79 -10.06
CA GLN A 312 7.28 2.53 -8.91
C GLN A 312 6.97 1.63 -7.71
N PRO A 313 7.94 0.86 -7.20
CA PRO A 313 7.73 0.04 -6.01
C PRO A 313 7.27 0.85 -4.80
N ASP A 314 6.35 0.32 -3.99
CA ASP A 314 6.16 0.83 -2.63
C ASP A 314 7.10 0.08 -1.65
N VAL A 315 7.96 0.82 -0.95
CA VAL A 315 8.91 0.24 0.04
C VAL A 315 8.21 -0.42 1.23
N MET A 316 6.94 -0.10 1.48
CA MET A 316 6.07 -0.77 2.45
C MET A 316 5.48 -2.07 1.94
N TRP A 317 5.50 -2.35 0.64
CA TRP A 317 4.75 -3.47 0.05
C TRP A 317 5.66 -4.47 -0.67
N LEU A 318 6.71 -4.02 -1.37
CA LEU A 318 7.47 -4.87 -2.29
C LEU A 318 8.35 -5.96 -1.65
N GLY A 319 8.81 -5.75 -0.41
CA GLY A 319 9.81 -6.56 0.29
C GLY A 319 10.74 -5.79 1.24
N GLY A 320 10.50 -4.50 1.50
CA GLY A 320 11.31 -3.67 2.39
C GLY A 320 12.52 -3.03 1.69
N LEU A 321 13.31 -2.29 2.47
CA LEU A 321 14.50 -1.59 1.97
C LEU A 321 15.58 -2.58 1.52
N THR A 322 15.75 -3.69 2.24
CA THR A 322 16.72 -4.75 1.89
C THR A 322 16.48 -5.34 0.50
N GLU A 323 15.21 -5.54 0.12
CA GLU A 323 14.85 -6.05 -1.20
C GLU A 323 14.84 -4.93 -2.25
N LEU A 324 14.39 -3.73 -1.88
CA LEU A 324 14.37 -2.55 -2.75
C LEU A 324 15.76 -2.19 -3.28
N LEU A 325 16.81 -2.28 -2.44
CA LEU A 325 18.19 -2.09 -2.88
C LEU A 325 18.60 -3.05 -4.01
N LYS A 326 18.12 -4.30 -3.97
CA LYS A 326 18.38 -5.30 -5.02
C LYS A 326 17.62 -4.99 -6.30
N VAL A 327 16.36 -4.55 -6.19
CA VAL A 327 15.57 -4.09 -7.33
C VAL A 327 16.22 -2.87 -7.98
N ALA A 328 16.68 -1.91 -7.18
CA ALA A 328 17.35 -0.70 -7.64
C ALA A 328 18.62 -1.02 -8.43
N ALA A 329 19.48 -1.89 -7.88
CA ALA A 329 20.70 -2.33 -8.54
C ALA A 329 20.42 -3.05 -9.87
N MET A 330 19.40 -3.91 -9.91
CA MET A 330 19.01 -4.62 -11.13
C MET A 330 18.50 -3.64 -12.20
N ALA A 331 17.70 -2.64 -11.82
CA ALA A 331 17.21 -1.61 -12.74
C ALA A 331 18.31 -0.66 -13.21
N ALA A 332 19.25 -0.31 -12.33
CA ALA A 332 20.38 0.55 -12.64
C ALA A 332 21.27 -0.03 -13.75
N ALA A 333 21.38 -1.36 -13.82
CA ALA A 333 22.10 -2.04 -14.91
C ALA A 333 21.47 -1.85 -16.30
N TYR A 334 20.24 -1.33 -16.37
CA TYR A 334 19.50 -1.03 -17.60
C TYR A 334 19.18 0.47 -17.76
N ASP A 335 19.78 1.32 -16.93
CA ASP A 335 19.51 2.76 -16.86
C ASP A 335 18.03 3.08 -16.62
N MET A 336 17.30 2.18 -15.96
CA MET A 336 15.88 2.36 -15.68
C MET A 336 15.69 3.07 -14.33
N PRO A 337 14.96 4.20 -14.30
CA PRO A 337 14.70 4.91 -13.06
C PRO A 337 13.71 4.15 -12.17
N LEU A 338 13.96 4.22 -10.86
CA LEU A 338 13.00 3.87 -9.83
C LEU A 338 12.49 5.14 -9.17
N VAL A 339 11.18 5.28 -9.09
CA VAL A 339 10.53 6.36 -8.33
C VAL A 339 9.48 5.72 -7.45
N PRO A 340 9.83 5.38 -6.20
CA PRO A 340 8.92 4.66 -5.31
C PRO A 340 7.58 5.39 -5.15
N HIS A 341 6.50 4.61 -5.07
CA HIS A 341 5.19 5.10 -4.63
C HIS A 341 5.33 5.79 -3.26
N ALA A 342 4.48 6.78 -2.98
CA ALA A 342 4.66 7.74 -1.89
C ALA A 342 4.66 7.16 -0.46
N SER A 343 5.79 6.61 -0.01
CA SER A 343 5.93 5.99 1.32
C SER A 343 6.66 6.86 2.35
N GLY A 344 6.44 8.18 2.35
CA GLY A 344 7.03 9.11 3.34
C GLY A 344 8.55 8.99 3.53
N PRO A 345 9.09 9.22 4.75
CA PRO A 345 10.53 9.18 5.05
C PRO A 345 11.25 7.90 4.58
N TYR A 346 10.54 6.77 4.58
CA TYR A 346 11.08 5.50 4.13
C TYR A 346 11.48 5.51 2.66
N SER A 347 10.71 6.21 1.81
CA SER A 347 11.10 6.47 0.43
C SER A 347 12.19 7.54 0.31
N TYR A 348 12.25 8.52 1.22
CA TYR A 348 13.19 9.66 1.12
C TYR A 348 14.63 9.19 1.30
N HIS A 349 14.88 8.40 2.34
CA HIS A 349 16.20 7.88 2.64
C HIS A 349 16.73 7.03 1.48
N PHE A 350 15.87 6.20 0.90
CA PHE A 350 16.22 5.40 -0.27
C PHE A 350 16.50 6.28 -1.49
N VAL A 351 15.55 7.13 -1.90
CA VAL A 351 15.68 7.96 -3.10
C VAL A 351 16.94 8.83 -3.01
N MET A 352 17.24 9.42 -1.85
CA MET A 352 18.44 10.24 -1.62
C MET A 352 19.77 9.53 -1.92
N SER A 353 19.79 8.20 -1.86
CA SER A 353 21.02 7.40 -1.87
C SER A 353 21.35 6.68 -3.17
N GLN A 354 20.38 6.49 -4.06
CA GLN A 354 20.60 5.66 -5.25
C GLN A 354 20.93 6.50 -6.50
N PRO A 355 21.64 5.91 -7.49
CA PRO A 355 22.01 6.62 -8.72
C PRO A 355 20.85 6.76 -9.71
N ASN A 356 19.88 5.84 -9.69
CA ASN A 356 18.76 5.78 -10.63
C ASN A 356 17.41 6.19 -10.01
N THR A 357 17.42 7.07 -9.01
CA THR A 357 16.22 7.58 -8.33
C THR A 357 16.12 9.10 -8.48
N PRO A 358 15.65 9.60 -9.63
CA PRO A 358 15.84 11.01 -10.03
C PRO A 358 14.99 12.01 -9.22
N PHE A 359 13.80 11.61 -8.80
CA PHE A 359 12.83 12.44 -8.07
C PHE A 359 11.91 11.55 -7.21
N ARG A 360 10.95 12.14 -6.50
CA ARG A 360 10.03 11.40 -5.62
C ARG A 360 8.58 11.89 -5.75
N GLU A 361 7.63 10.98 -5.55
CA GLU A 361 6.20 11.26 -5.52
C GLU A 361 5.73 11.77 -4.16
N HIS A 362 5.03 12.90 -4.09
CA HIS A 362 4.28 13.28 -2.88
C HIS A 362 2.77 13.10 -3.10
N LEU A 363 2.18 12.12 -2.41
CA LEU A 363 0.72 12.00 -2.35
C LEU A 363 0.16 13.13 -1.48
N LEU A 364 -0.72 13.96 -2.04
CA LEU A 364 -1.37 15.04 -1.31
C LEU A 364 -2.21 14.43 -0.20
N ASN A 365 -1.67 14.48 1.02
CA ASN A 365 -2.14 13.63 2.09
C ASN A 365 -3.57 14.04 2.50
N PRO A 366 -4.47 13.08 2.75
CA PRO A 366 -5.85 13.38 3.02
C PRO A 366 -6.15 13.82 4.47
N SER A 367 -5.17 14.21 5.28
CA SER A 367 -5.44 14.54 6.69
C SER A 367 -5.84 16.02 6.87
N PRO A 368 -6.91 16.33 7.65
CA PRO A 368 -7.21 17.70 8.02
C PRO A 368 -6.08 18.24 8.91
N ALA A 369 -5.34 19.21 8.39
CA ALA A 369 -4.53 20.17 9.15
C ALA A 369 -3.81 19.63 10.40
N HIS A 370 -2.69 18.94 10.22
CA HIS A 370 -1.56 19.14 11.13
C HIS A 370 -0.31 19.43 10.33
N ALA A 371 0.27 20.58 10.66
CA ALA A 371 1.49 21.10 10.10
C ALA A 371 2.58 20.03 10.04
N LEU A 372 3.38 20.10 8.98
CA LEU A 372 4.77 19.65 8.99
C LEU A 372 5.50 20.40 10.13
N ALA A 373 5.37 19.90 11.36
CA ALA A 373 6.23 20.25 12.47
C ALA A 373 7.19 19.07 12.68
N PRO A 374 8.51 19.31 12.80
CA PRO A 374 9.44 18.27 13.21
C PRO A 374 9.01 17.73 14.59
N PRO A 375 9.22 16.44 14.90
CA PRO A 375 8.88 15.89 16.21
C PRO A 375 9.76 16.56 17.27
N SER A 376 9.27 17.65 17.85
CA SER A 376 9.90 18.33 18.97
C SER A 376 9.24 17.86 20.26
N ARG A 377 9.47 16.61 20.64
CA ARG A 377 9.73 16.15 22.02
C ARG A 377 9.85 14.63 22.10
N PRO A 378 10.69 14.10 23.01
CA PRO A 378 10.65 12.69 23.36
C PRO A 378 9.30 12.39 24.01
N VAL A 379 8.70 11.25 23.68
CA VAL A 379 7.63 10.68 24.49
C VAL A 379 8.26 10.31 25.83
N GLU A 380 7.92 11.04 26.90
CA GLU A 380 8.29 10.66 28.26
C GLU A 380 7.56 9.35 28.60
N ALA A 381 8.33 8.32 28.90
CA ALA A 381 7.83 7.03 29.36
C ALA A 381 7.44 7.17 30.83
N ASP A 382 6.21 7.56 31.10
CA ASP A 382 5.61 7.50 32.44
C ASP A 382 4.09 7.33 32.33
N GLU A 383 3.63 6.31 31.60
CA GLU A 383 2.34 5.68 31.88
C GLU A 383 2.50 4.17 31.68
N GLU A 384 2.23 3.39 32.73
CA GLU A 384 2.29 1.92 32.73
C GLU A 384 1.42 1.35 31.61
N THR A 385 2.04 0.86 30.54
CA THR A 385 1.36 0.05 29.53
C THR A 385 1.24 -1.39 30.05
N GLU A 386 0.09 -1.73 30.61
CA GLU A 386 -0.28 -3.14 30.81
C GLU A 386 -0.51 -3.79 29.45
N ALA A 387 0.17 -4.92 29.21
CA ALA A 387 -0.11 -5.79 28.08
C ALA A 387 -1.50 -6.44 28.27
N VAL A 388 -2.55 -5.81 27.73
CA VAL A 388 -3.89 -6.39 27.74
C VAL A 388 -4.10 -7.20 26.46
N ASN A 389 -4.48 -8.46 26.67
CA ASN A 389 -4.81 -9.46 25.65
C ASN A 389 -5.70 -8.91 24.52
N GLY A 390 -5.10 -8.51 23.39
CA GLY A 390 -5.75 -8.54 22.08
C GLY A 390 -7.00 -7.67 21.86
N GLU A 391 -7.27 -6.65 22.66
CA GLU A 391 -8.34 -5.67 22.38
C GLU A 391 -7.82 -4.23 22.49
N ALA A 392 -8.12 -3.44 21.45
CA ALA A 392 -7.66 -2.06 21.27
C ALA A 392 -8.31 -1.11 22.30
N THR A 393 -7.52 -0.22 22.90
CA THR A 393 -8.02 0.88 23.75
C THR A 393 -7.83 2.21 23.01
N PRO A 394 -8.85 3.08 22.87
CA PRO A 394 -8.73 4.33 22.12
C PRO A 394 -8.06 5.42 22.95
N VAL A 395 -7.10 6.13 22.36
CA VAL A 395 -6.58 7.40 22.90
C VAL A 395 -6.90 8.53 21.93
N ASN A 396 -7.67 9.52 22.40
CA ASN A 396 -7.90 10.85 21.80
C ASN A 396 -8.63 10.94 20.44
N GLY A 397 -9.81 10.30 20.33
CA GLY A 397 -10.92 10.82 19.50
C GLY A 397 -10.73 10.89 17.98
N SER A 398 -9.57 10.47 17.46
CA SER A 398 -9.31 10.19 16.05
C SER A 398 -8.78 8.77 16.00
N VAL A 399 -9.64 7.81 15.66
CA VAL A 399 -9.25 6.40 15.58
C VAL A 399 -8.48 6.19 14.29
N VAL A 400 -7.14 6.26 14.39
CA VAL A 400 -6.31 5.43 13.52
C VAL A 400 -6.10 4.15 14.30
N ASP A 401 -6.84 3.08 13.96
CA ASP A 401 -6.61 1.76 14.53
C ASP A 401 -5.22 1.28 14.11
N VAL A 402 -4.19 1.67 14.88
CA VAL A 402 -2.84 1.15 14.76
C VAL A 402 -2.70 0.03 15.76
N VAL A 403 -2.66 -1.21 15.27
CA VAL A 403 -2.33 -2.37 16.10
C VAL A 403 -0.80 -2.50 16.14
N ALA A 404 -0.22 -2.65 17.33
CA ALA A 404 1.22 -2.76 17.52
C ALA A 404 1.65 -4.23 17.72
N ALA A 405 2.81 -4.58 17.18
CA ALA A 405 3.51 -5.85 17.42
C ALA A 405 4.92 -5.55 17.94
N LYS A 406 5.21 -5.95 19.18
CA LYS A 406 6.51 -5.73 19.84
C LYS A 406 7.33 -7.02 19.86
N ILE A 407 8.58 -6.95 19.41
CA ILE A 407 9.54 -8.07 19.48
C ILE A 407 10.75 -7.63 20.28
N GLU A 408 11.09 -8.41 21.30
CA GLU A 408 12.19 -8.14 22.21
C GLU A 408 13.38 -9.07 21.93
N GLN A 409 14.55 -8.69 22.45
CA GLN A 409 15.77 -9.52 22.50
C GLN A 409 16.49 -9.74 21.16
N LEU A 410 16.59 -8.74 20.29
CA LEU A 410 17.61 -8.76 19.23
C LEU A 410 19.01 -8.51 19.82
N THR A 411 20.06 -9.13 19.28
CA THR A 411 21.42 -8.97 19.81
C THR A 411 22.03 -7.63 19.36
N ALA A 412 22.37 -6.76 20.30
CA ALA A 412 23.13 -5.54 20.01
C ALA A 412 24.59 -5.93 19.73
N SER A 413 25.05 -5.75 18.49
CA SER A 413 26.46 -5.93 18.15
C SER A 413 26.98 -4.66 17.48
N SER A 414 27.92 -3.99 18.16
CA SER A 414 28.65 -2.80 17.70
C SER A 414 29.29 -2.99 16.32
#